data_AF-Q6JTY3-F1
#
_entry.id   AF-Q6JTY3-F1
#
_cell.length_a   1.000
_cell.length_b   1.000
_cell.length_c   1.000
_cell.angle_alpha   90.00
_cell.angle_beta   90.00
_cell.angle_gamma   90.00
#
_symmetry.space_group_name_H-M   'P 1'
#
loop_
_entity.id
_entity.type
_entity.pdbx_description
1 polymer ?
#
loop_
_entity_poly.entity_id
_entity_poly.type
_entity_poly.pdbx_seq_one_letter_code
_entity_poly.pdbx_strand_id
1 'polypeptide(L)'
;IFHINLRAPTDLSPLKVMEGVRELSRRLVIVPGEDTLSKQANENATLLFNCLLLSTLCTKRVAEEFRLSTEAFEWLLGEIETRFNQAQVQP
;
A
#
# COMPACT_ATOMS: atom_id res chain seq x y z
N ILE A 1 0.51 -18.56 -6.21
CA ILE A 1 1.10 -18.22 -4.89
C ILE A 1 0.00 -18.28 -3.83
N PHE A 2 -1.07 -17.49 -3.91
CA PHE A 2 -2.23 -17.67 -3.02
C PHE A 2 -3.45 -18.17 -3.81
N HIS A 3 -4.06 -19.28 -3.37
CA HIS A 3 -5.22 -19.89 -4.02
C HIS A 3 -6.50 -19.27 -3.44
N ILE A 4 -6.83 -18.04 -3.87
CA ILE A 4 -7.92 -17.25 -3.29
C ILE A 4 -9.28 -17.86 -3.65
N ASN A 5 -10.09 -18.16 -2.63
CA ASN A 5 -11.45 -18.64 -2.82
C ASN A 5 -12.44 -17.47 -2.76
N LEU A 6 -12.97 -17.09 -3.92
CA LEU A 6 -13.92 -15.98 -4.05
C LEU A 6 -15.30 -16.26 -3.45
N ARG A 7 -15.57 -17.44 -2.90
CA ARG A 7 -16.85 -17.79 -2.26
C ARG A 7 -16.72 -17.93 -0.75
N ALA A 8 -15.51 -18.09 -0.24
CA ALA A 8 -15.24 -18.18 1.19
C ALA A 8 -15.15 -16.77 1.82
N PRO A 9 -15.45 -16.64 3.12
CA PRO A 9 -15.13 -15.43 3.87
C PRO A 9 -13.61 -15.23 3.91
N THR A 10 -13.17 -13.97 3.87
CA THR A 10 -11.76 -13.61 4.10
C THR A 10 -11.44 -13.58 5.60
N ASP A 11 -10.23 -13.95 5.96
CA ASP A 11 -9.65 -13.86 7.31
C ASP A 11 -9.08 -12.46 7.61
N LEU A 12 -9.08 -11.55 6.64
CA LEU A 12 -8.44 -10.25 6.73
C LEU A 12 -9.29 -9.23 7.51
N SER A 13 -8.71 -8.71 8.59
CA SER A 13 -9.33 -7.66 9.42
C SER A 13 -9.35 -6.30 8.71
N PRO A 14 -10.49 -5.57 8.73
CA PRO A 14 -10.60 -4.19 8.28
C PRO A 14 -9.53 -3.23 8.81
N LEU A 15 -9.18 -3.35 10.10
CA LEU A 15 -8.19 -2.52 10.76
C LEU A 15 -6.79 -2.78 10.21
N LYS A 16 -6.49 -4.05 9.93
CA LYS A 16 -5.19 -4.45 9.37
C LYS A 16 -4.99 -3.87 7.97
N VAL A 17 -6.06 -3.76 7.17
CA VAL A 17 -6.00 -3.10 5.86
C VAL A 17 -5.66 -1.61 6.02
N MET A 18 -6.36 -0.91 6.92
CA MET A 18 -6.13 0.51 7.17
C MET A 18 -4.73 0.80 7.67
N GLU A 19 -4.25 0.02 8.64
CA GLU A 19 -2.91 0.18 9.21
C GLU A 19 -1.82 -0.18 8.19
N GLY A 20 -1.98 -1.29 7.46
CA GLY A 20 -1.02 -1.70 6.44
C GLY A 20 -0.87 -0.69 5.31
N VAL A 21 -1.99 -0.13 4.83
CA VAL A 21 -1.99 0.94 3.81
C VAL A 21 -1.34 2.22 4.33
N ARG A 22 -1.67 2.64 5.57
CA ARG A 22 -1.06 3.83 6.18
C ARG A 22 0.44 3.66 6.36
N GLU A 23 0.87 2.48 6.79
CA GLU A 23 2.29 2.19 6.99
C GLU A 23 3.05 2.12 5.68
N LEU A 24 2.49 1.46 4.66
CA LEU A 24 3.07 1.47 3.32
C LEU A 24 3.26 2.90 2.81
N SER A 25 2.24 3.76 2.92
CA SER A 25 2.32 5.17 2.50
C SER A 25 3.51 5.93 3.13
N ARG A 26 3.85 5.64 4.40
CA ARG A 26 5.02 6.25 5.06
C ARG A 26 6.36 5.74 4.55
N ARG A 27 6.42 4.50 4.07
CA ARG A 27 7.65 3.90 3.54
C ARG A 27 7.95 4.34 2.11
N LEU A 28 6.99 4.95 1.41
CA LEU A 28 7.19 5.49 0.05
C LEU A 28 7.90 6.84 0.11
N VAL A 29 9.23 6.79 0.10
CA VAL A 29 10.09 7.98 0.16
C VAL A 29 10.75 8.24 -1.20
N ILE A 30 10.50 9.44 -1.73
CA ILE A 30 11.12 10.02 -2.92
C ILE A 30 12.11 11.12 -2.51
N VAL A 31 11.73 11.97 -1.56
CA VAL A 31 12.60 13.03 -1.03
C VAL A 31 13.10 12.61 0.34
N PRO A 32 14.38 12.20 0.48
CA PRO A 32 14.92 11.81 1.78
C PRO A 32 15.15 13.04 2.67
N GLY A 33 14.75 12.98 3.94
CA GLY A 33 15.01 14.03 4.92
C GLY A 33 13.96 14.08 6.03
N GLU A 34 14.37 14.53 7.22
CA GLU A 34 13.51 14.60 8.41
C GLU A 34 13.01 16.02 8.72
N ASP A 35 13.55 17.02 8.05
CA ASP A 35 13.11 18.40 8.19
C ASP A 35 11.72 18.63 7.56
N THR A 36 11.09 19.73 7.94
CA THR A 36 9.71 20.05 7.52
C THR A 36 9.60 20.26 6.01
N LEU A 37 10.63 20.79 5.37
CA LEU A 37 10.63 21.04 3.92
C LEU A 37 10.73 19.71 3.16
N SER A 38 11.63 18.81 3.57
CA SER A 38 11.76 17.48 2.97
C SER A 38 10.47 16.66 3.08
N LYS A 39 9.81 16.71 4.25
CA LYS A 39 8.52 16.01 4.47
C LYS A 39 7.42 16.54 3.55
N GLN A 40 7.26 17.86 3.46
CA GLN A 40 6.29 18.48 2.56
C GLN A 40 6.60 18.17 1.09
N ALA A 41 7.88 18.19 0.70
CA ALA A 41 8.29 17.83 -0.65
C ALA A 41 7.95 16.36 -0.97
N ASN A 42 8.18 15.44 -0.03
CA ASN A 42 7.83 14.03 -0.21
C ASN A 42 6.31 13.80 -0.30
N GLU A 43 5.53 14.46 0.57
CA GLU A 43 4.06 14.41 0.53
C GLU A 43 3.53 14.87 -0.83
N ASN A 44 4.07 15.97 -1.37
CA ASN A 44 3.69 16.48 -2.69
C ASN A 44 4.11 15.53 -3.81
N ALA A 45 5.32 14.97 -3.75
CA ALA A 45 5.84 14.04 -4.75
C ALA A 45 5.03 12.72 -4.81
N THR A 46 4.48 12.29 -3.67
CA THR A 46 3.76 11.01 -3.54
C THR A 46 2.25 11.15 -3.52
N LEU A 47 1.70 12.37 -3.57
CA LEU A 47 0.28 12.66 -3.40
C LEU A 47 -0.63 11.81 -4.29
N LEU A 48 -0.39 11.83 -5.61
CA LEU A 48 -1.22 11.10 -6.57
C LEU A 48 -1.14 9.58 -6.34
N PHE A 49 0.05 9.08 -6.02
CA PHE A 49 0.26 7.66 -5.76
C PHE A 49 -0.45 7.22 -4.46
N ASN A 50 -0.40 8.04 -3.41
CA ASN A 50 -1.14 7.80 -2.18
C ASN A 50 -2.66 7.80 -2.41
N CYS A 51 -3.19 8.72 -3.24
CA CYS A 51 -4.60 8.70 -3.64
C CYS A 51 -4.98 7.40 -4.37
N LEU A 52 -4.14 6.94 -5.29
CA LEU A 52 -4.35 5.67 -6.00
C LEU A 52 -4.34 4.48 -5.03
N LEU A 53 -3.37 4.45 -4.12
CA LEU A 53 -3.20 3.37 -3.16
C LEU A 53 -4.40 3.29 -2.21
N LEU A 54 -4.88 4.42 -1.69
CA LEU A 54 -6.05 4.49 -0.81
C LEU A 54 -7.35 4.13 -1.54
N SER A 55 -7.53 4.57 -2.78
CA SER A 55 -8.74 4.27 -3.56
C SER A 55 -8.80 2.81 -4.05
N THR A 56 -7.63 2.20 -4.28
CA THR A 56 -7.53 0.81 -4.73
C THR A 56 -7.59 -0.15 -3.55
N LEU A 57 -6.81 0.08 -2.50
CA LEU A 57 -6.72 -0.79 -1.33
C LEU A 57 -7.68 -0.39 -0.20
N CYS A 58 -8.79 0.27 -0.51
CA CYS A 58 -9.79 0.56 0.51
C CYS A 58 -10.39 -0.76 1.04
N THR A 59 -10.67 -0.79 2.34
CA THR A 59 -11.02 -2.02 3.08
C THR A 59 -12.16 -2.81 2.43
N LYS A 60 -13.19 -2.12 1.95
CA LYS A 60 -14.32 -2.76 1.27
C LYS A 60 -13.89 -3.51 0.01
N ARG A 61 -13.08 -2.88 -0.85
CA ARG A 61 -12.64 -3.50 -2.11
C ARG A 61 -11.71 -4.68 -1.85
N VAL A 62 -10.80 -4.54 -0.88
CA VAL A 62 -9.90 -5.62 -0.49
C VAL A 62 -10.66 -6.84 0.03
N ALA A 63 -11.70 -6.63 0.84
CA ALA A 63 -12.48 -7.72 1.43
C ALA A 63 -13.53 -8.31 0.47
N GLU A 64 -14.24 -7.49 -0.30
CA GLU A 64 -15.42 -7.93 -1.08
C GLU A 64 -15.10 -8.18 -2.57
N GLU A 65 -14.31 -7.30 -3.20
CA GLU A 65 -13.97 -7.39 -4.63
C GLU A 65 -12.77 -8.30 -4.85
N PHE A 66 -11.64 -8.02 -4.19
CA PHE A 66 -10.39 -8.77 -4.35
C PHE A 66 -10.33 -10.02 -3.46
N ARG A 67 -11.07 -10.00 -2.34
CA ARG A 67 -11.16 -11.10 -1.37
C ARG A 67 -9.79 -11.61 -0.93
N LEU A 68 -8.86 -10.68 -0.68
CA LEU A 68 -7.50 -11.05 -0.28
C LEU A 68 -7.53 -11.72 1.09
N SER A 69 -6.72 -12.78 1.27
CA SER A 69 -6.39 -13.29 2.60
C SER A 69 -5.40 -12.36 3.29
N THR A 70 -5.22 -12.54 4.60
CA THR A 70 -4.20 -11.80 5.37
C THR A 70 -2.81 -11.91 4.74
N GLU A 71 -2.41 -13.13 4.39
CA GLU A 71 -1.11 -13.43 3.78
C GLU A 71 -0.96 -12.77 2.39
N ALA A 72 -2.00 -12.86 1.55
CA ALA A 72 -1.99 -12.24 0.23
C ALA A 72 -1.90 -10.71 0.30
N PHE A 73 -2.56 -10.10 1.29
CA PHE A 73 -2.50 -8.67 1.52
C PHE A 73 -1.11 -8.22 1.99
N GLU A 74 -0.50 -8.91 2.96
CA GLU A 74 0.86 -8.58 3.42
C GLU A 74 1.89 -8.70 2.31
N TRP A 75 1.81 -9.78 1.53
CA TRP A 75 2.68 -9.98 0.38
C TRP A 75 2.50 -8.86 -0.66
N LEU A 76 1.26 -8.46 -0.94
CA LEU A 76 0.96 -7.37 -1.89
C LEU A 76 1.58 -6.05 -1.45
N LEU A 77 1.51 -5.69 -0.17
CA LEU A 77 2.12 -4.46 0.34
C LEU A 77 3.64 -4.46 0.13
N GLY A 78 4.31 -5.58 0.40
CA GLY A 78 5.75 -5.73 0.18
C GLY A 78 6.16 -5.67 -1.30
N GLU A 79 5.35 -6.27 -2.18
CA GLU A 79 5.59 -6.20 -3.63
C GLU A 79 5.41 -4.76 -4.15
N ILE A 80 4.39 -4.02 -3.69
CA ILE A 80 4.20 -2.60 -4.06
C ILE A 80 5.42 -1.77 -3.67
N GLU A 81 5.90 -1.90 -2.43
CA GLU A 81 7.09 -1.19 -1.95
C GLU A 81 8.34 -1.53 -2.78
N THR A 82 8.55 -2.81 -3.04
CA THR A 82 9.68 -3.29 -3.85
C THR A 82 9.65 -2.69 -5.26
N ARG A 83 8.48 -2.72 -5.92
CA ARG A 83 8.29 -2.16 -7.26
C ARG A 83 8.43 -0.64 -7.28
N PHE A 84 7.93 0.04 -6.25
CA PHE A 84 8.07 1.48 -6.11
C PHE A 84 9.55 1.89 -6.04
N ASN A 85 10.34 1.20 -5.22
CA ASN A 85 11.77 1.46 -5.08
C ASN A 85 12.53 1.16 -6.38
N GLN A 86 12.18 0.08 -7.09
CA GLN A 86 12.78 -0.25 -8.39
C GLN A 86 12.43 0.75 -9.50
N ALA A 87 11.27 1.41 -9.41
CA ALA A 87 10.82 2.36 -10.41
C ALA A 87 11.46 3.75 -10.28
N GLN A 88 12.25 4.00 -9.23
CA GLN A 88 12.97 5.25 -9.06
C GLN A 88 14.03 5.42 -10.16
N VAL A 89 14.19 6.65 -10.63
CA VAL A 89 15.20 7.00 -11.63
C VAL A 89 16.59 6.77 -11.03
N GLN A 90 17.45 6.09 -11.79
CA GLN A 90 18.85 5.95 -11.40
C GLN A 90 19.53 7.33 -11.48
N PRO A 91 20.26 7.75 -10.44
CA PRO A 91 20.97 9.03 -10.40
C PRO A 91 21.93 9.24 -11.57
#